data_AF-A0ABD4W2T4-F1
#
_entry.id   AF-A0ABD4W2T4-F1
#
_cell.length_a   1.000
_cell.length_b   1.000
_cell.length_c   1.000
_cell.angle_alpha   90.00
_cell.angle_beta   90.00
_cell.angle_gamma   90.00
#
_symmetry.space_group_name_H-M   'P 1'
#
loop_
_entity.id
_entity.type
_entity.pdbx_description
1 polymer ?
#
loop_
_entity_poly.entity_id
_entity_poly.type
_entity_poly.pdbx_seq_one_letter_code
_entity_poly.pdbx_strand_id
1 'polypeptide(L)'
;MISKENKLLIRRYLYAMINMYGIIPLRHAYHIFSHQNPLLNIDEDDFWEFTMLDQSDQDYNVAGERELLVEERGEDENEEFYLYGDWVLMDLPQDFKRIKKLQHNRLYYVPEKDEFLRRENEWYYERTTATEEYRQYLKDSNPGLSDDRLEEAFFEALTQLHSVSYGKTVEETINAVPRSLRLIGFTVTDEQEDELRDLLRRMLDGTRQEALRGKMYKYHKLPTTLEIIETEGLTPENISRIHSGKIDAMELVPQIELKQPDLAQQLATIYQQ
;
A
#
# COMPACT_ATOMS: atom_id res chain seq x y z
N MET A 1 -3.25 -14.04 25.99
CA MET A 1 -1.96 -14.60 25.51
C MET A 1 -2.16 -15.30 24.18
N ILE A 2 -1.72 -14.63 23.12
CA ILE A 2 -1.88 -15.05 21.72
C ILE A 2 -1.10 -16.34 21.43
N SER A 3 -1.75 -17.30 20.74
CA SER A 3 -1.12 -18.57 20.33
C SER A 3 0.04 -18.35 19.35
N LYS A 4 0.96 -19.31 19.24
CA LYS A 4 2.08 -19.22 18.28
C LYS A 4 1.61 -19.06 16.83
N GLU A 5 0.55 -19.78 16.45
CA GLU A 5 -0.04 -19.71 15.12
C GLU A 5 -0.65 -18.33 14.84
N ASN A 6 -1.37 -17.78 15.82
CA ASN A 6 -1.97 -16.46 15.70
C ASN A 6 -0.89 -15.35 15.64
N LYS A 7 0.20 -15.48 16.40
CA LYS A 7 1.36 -14.56 16.30
C LYS A 7 1.97 -14.57 14.90
N LEU A 8 2.17 -15.76 14.33
CA LEU A 8 2.66 -15.88 12.96
C LEU A 8 1.71 -15.20 11.99
N LEU A 9 0.40 -15.46 12.11
CA LEU A 9 -0.59 -14.81 11.24
C LEU A 9 -0.56 -13.29 11.38
N ILE A 10 -0.50 -12.74 12.60
CA ILE A 10 -0.39 -11.29 12.81
C ILE A 10 0.82 -10.73 12.07
N ARG A 11 2.01 -11.34 12.19
CA ARG A 11 3.21 -10.89 11.44
C ARG A 11 2.97 -10.83 9.93
N ARG A 12 2.33 -11.87 9.37
CA ARG A 12 2.01 -11.90 7.92
C ARG A 12 1.11 -10.72 7.52
N TYR A 13 0.14 -10.36 8.38
CA TYR A 13 -0.68 -9.17 8.19
C TYR A 13 0.13 -7.87 8.29
N LEU A 14 1.03 -7.75 9.25
CA LEU A 14 1.88 -6.57 9.42
C LEU A 14 2.78 -6.35 8.18
N TYR A 15 3.41 -7.41 7.67
CA TYR A 15 4.17 -7.38 6.42
C TYR A 15 3.31 -7.03 5.21
N ALA A 16 2.11 -7.61 5.09
CA ALA A 16 1.19 -7.25 4.02
C ALA A 16 0.79 -5.76 4.07
N MET A 17 0.57 -5.21 5.28
CA MET A 17 0.18 -3.82 5.48
C MET A 17 1.28 -2.82 5.13
N ILE A 18 2.52 -3.04 5.57
CA ILE A 18 3.63 -2.14 5.22
C ILE A 18 3.91 -2.18 3.71
N ASN A 19 3.81 -3.36 3.07
CA ASN A 19 3.99 -3.50 1.62
C ASN A 19 2.82 -2.88 0.81
N MET A 20 1.61 -2.83 1.38
CA MET A 20 0.43 -2.24 0.74
C MET A 20 0.31 -0.73 0.94
N TYR A 21 0.62 -0.27 2.14
CA TYR A 21 0.22 1.05 2.61
C TYR A 21 1.41 1.94 2.96
N GLY A 22 2.61 1.37 3.10
CA GLY A 22 3.82 2.04 3.56
C GLY A 22 3.76 2.39 5.05
N ILE A 23 2.73 3.15 5.43
CA ILE A 23 2.39 3.50 6.82
C ILE A 23 0.89 3.24 7.07
N ILE A 24 0.52 2.84 8.28
CA ILE A 24 -0.88 2.65 8.70
C ILE A 24 -1.00 2.84 10.22
N PRO A 25 -2.02 3.55 10.74
CA PRO A 25 -2.28 3.58 12.18
C PRO A 25 -2.56 2.19 12.73
N LEU A 26 -1.96 1.86 13.86
CA LEU A 26 -2.02 0.53 14.47
C LEU A 26 -3.46 0.11 14.80
N ARG A 27 -4.30 1.08 15.22
CA ARG A 27 -5.74 0.89 15.41
C ARG A 27 -6.44 0.41 14.13
N HIS A 28 -6.13 1.02 12.99
CA HIS A 28 -6.69 0.62 11.71
C HIS A 28 -6.15 -0.73 11.22
N ALA A 29 -4.87 -1.01 11.49
CA ALA A 29 -4.28 -2.33 11.25
C ALA A 29 -5.05 -3.43 12.01
N TYR A 30 -5.38 -3.18 13.29
CA TYR A 30 -6.22 -4.09 14.08
C TYR A 30 -7.62 -4.26 13.48
N HIS A 31 -8.27 -3.19 13.01
CA HIS A 31 -9.57 -3.31 12.35
C HIS A 31 -9.51 -4.24 11.13
N ILE A 32 -8.54 -4.05 10.23
CA ILE A 32 -8.37 -4.95 9.07
C ILE A 32 -8.14 -6.40 9.53
N PHE A 33 -7.24 -6.60 10.50
CA PHE A 33 -6.94 -7.94 11.02
C PHE A 33 -8.18 -8.63 11.63
N SER A 34 -8.92 -7.93 12.49
CA SER A 34 -10.07 -8.48 13.20
C SER A 34 -11.24 -8.78 12.26
N HIS A 35 -11.49 -7.94 11.24
CA HIS A 35 -12.53 -8.17 10.23
C HIS A 35 -12.28 -9.43 9.41
N GLN A 36 -11.03 -9.68 9.01
CA GLN A 36 -10.67 -10.88 8.23
C GLN A 36 -10.48 -12.14 9.10
N ASN A 37 -10.48 -11.99 10.43
CA ASN A 37 -10.22 -13.07 11.37
C ASN A 37 -11.19 -13.07 12.58
N PRO A 38 -12.51 -12.98 12.37
CA PRO A 38 -13.47 -12.74 13.45
C PRO A 38 -13.53 -13.89 14.46
N LEU A 39 -13.11 -15.10 14.07
CA LEU A 39 -13.13 -16.28 14.94
C LEU A 39 -11.94 -16.37 15.90
N LEU A 40 -10.89 -15.55 15.70
CA LEU A 40 -9.70 -15.60 16.56
C LEU A 40 -9.91 -14.91 17.91
N ASN A 41 -10.92 -14.02 18.02
CA ASN A 41 -11.27 -13.29 19.24
C ASN A 41 -10.05 -12.68 19.97
N ILE A 42 -9.12 -12.10 19.21
CA ILE A 42 -8.00 -11.34 19.74
C ILE A 42 -8.50 -9.91 19.92
N ASP A 43 -8.41 -9.39 21.13
CA ASP A 43 -8.77 -8.00 21.41
C ASP A 43 -7.67 -7.02 20.94
N GLU A 44 -8.03 -5.73 20.91
CA GLU A 44 -7.14 -4.68 20.43
C GLU A 44 -5.87 -4.57 21.30
N ASP A 45 -6.01 -4.70 22.62
CA ASP A 45 -4.91 -4.57 23.58
C ASP A 45 -3.88 -5.70 23.42
N ASP A 46 -4.32 -6.97 23.31
CA ASP A 46 -3.47 -8.12 23.06
C ASP A 46 -2.73 -7.96 21.70
N PHE A 47 -3.41 -7.47 20.66
CA PHE A 47 -2.80 -7.21 19.35
C PHE A 47 -1.73 -6.11 19.42
N TRP A 48 -2.03 -5.01 20.11
CA TRP A 48 -1.11 -3.88 20.28
C TRP A 48 0.12 -4.28 21.11
N GLU A 49 -0.08 -4.90 22.27
CA GLU A 49 1.00 -5.36 23.14
C GLU A 49 1.95 -6.28 22.36
N PHE A 50 1.40 -7.25 21.63
CA PHE A 50 2.22 -8.13 20.79
C PHE A 50 3.00 -7.35 19.74
N THR A 51 2.32 -6.50 18.95
CA THR A 51 2.95 -5.81 17.82
C THR A 51 4.06 -4.86 18.26
N MET A 52 3.87 -4.14 19.36
CA MET A 52 4.87 -3.23 19.93
C MET A 52 6.11 -3.96 20.47
N LEU A 53 5.94 -5.17 21.00
CA LEU A 53 7.04 -5.95 21.57
C LEU A 53 7.80 -6.76 20.52
N ASP A 54 7.19 -7.04 19.37
CA ASP A 54 7.69 -8.00 18.40
C ASP A 54 8.63 -7.40 17.34
N GLN A 55 8.89 -6.09 17.38
CA GLN A 55 9.61 -5.35 16.32
C GLN A 55 11.13 -5.58 16.24
N SER A 56 11.80 -6.11 17.28
CA SER A 56 13.28 -6.09 17.38
C SER A 56 14.05 -6.87 16.30
N ASP A 57 13.41 -7.84 15.66
CA ASP A 57 14.00 -8.67 14.60
C ASP A 57 13.10 -8.71 13.35
N GLN A 58 12.33 -7.64 13.12
CA GLN A 58 11.38 -7.56 12.01
C GLN A 58 11.70 -6.34 11.14
N ASP A 59 11.26 -6.37 9.88
CA ASP A 59 11.46 -5.24 8.95
C ASP A 59 10.35 -4.17 9.06
N TYR A 60 9.48 -4.32 10.05
CA TYR A 60 8.46 -3.35 10.42
C TYR A 60 8.75 -2.75 11.79
N ASN A 61 8.29 -1.52 11.97
CA ASN A 61 8.43 -0.75 13.19
C ASN A 61 7.08 -0.18 13.61
N VAL A 62 6.95 0.09 14.91
CA VAL A 62 5.81 0.82 15.46
C VAL A 62 6.32 1.99 16.29
N ALA A 63 5.89 3.19 15.91
CA ALA A 63 6.24 4.41 16.62
C ALA A 63 5.02 5.32 16.78
N GLY A 64 5.04 6.12 17.85
CA GLY A 64 4.06 7.18 18.04
C GLY A 64 4.21 8.26 16.97
N GLU A 65 3.11 8.89 16.58
CA GLU A 65 3.14 9.98 15.59
C GLU A 65 4.15 11.09 15.97
N ARG A 66 4.31 11.42 17.25
CA ARG A 66 5.20 12.50 17.68
C ARG A 66 6.66 12.13 17.52
N GLU A 67 6.99 10.87 17.77
CA GLU A 67 8.32 10.32 17.49
C GLU A 67 8.63 10.44 16.00
N LEU A 68 7.69 10.05 15.14
CA LEU A 68 7.82 10.17 13.68
C LEU A 68 7.88 11.62 13.19
N LEU A 69 7.28 12.55 13.91
CA LEU A 69 7.34 13.99 13.62
C LEU A 69 8.54 14.70 14.25
N VAL A 70 9.30 14.00 15.11
CA VAL A 70 10.41 14.52 15.92
C VAL A 70 9.93 15.71 16.79
N GLU A 71 8.78 15.55 17.45
CA GLU A 71 8.19 16.56 18.32
C GLU A 71 8.46 16.28 19.81
N GLU A 72 9.18 17.19 20.48
CA GLU A 72 9.43 17.15 21.93
C GLU A 72 8.23 17.75 22.71
N ARG A 73 7.09 17.06 22.77
CA ARG A 73 5.98 17.46 23.66
C ARG A 73 5.49 16.30 24.52
N GLY A 74 5.19 16.61 25.78
CA GLY A 74 4.87 15.64 26.84
C GLY A 74 3.66 14.74 26.53
N GLU A 75 3.54 13.65 27.29
CA GLU A 75 2.60 12.54 27.07
C GLU A 75 1.18 12.97 26.64
N ASP A 76 0.64 12.28 25.63
CA ASP A 76 -0.74 12.42 25.17
C ASP A 76 -1.36 11.04 25.02
N GLU A 77 -2.36 10.79 25.86
CA GLU A 77 -3.09 9.53 25.91
C GLU A 77 -3.84 9.24 24.60
N ASN A 78 -4.00 10.22 23.71
CA ASN A 78 -4.65 10.06 22.41
C ASN A 78 -3.66 10.01 21.23
N GLU A 79 -2.38 9.79 21.49
CA GLU A 79 -1.37 9.65 20.43
C GLU A 79 -1.71 8.47 19.50
N GLU A 80 -1.61 8.71 18.20
CA GLU A 80 -1.76 7.67 17.18
C GLU A 80 -0.42 6.98 16.95
N PHE A 81 -0.38 5.65 17.13
CA PHE A 81 0.76 4.83 16.77
C PHE A 81 0.65 4.34 15.33
N TYR A 82 1.76 4.33 14.61
CA TYR A 82 1.84 3.92 13.21
C TYR A 82 2.73 2.70 13.06
N LEU A 83 2.25 1.71 12.32
CA LEU A 83 3.05 0.64 11.74
C LEU A 83 3.63 1.12 10.41
N TYR A 84 4.92 0.89 10.18
CA TYR A 84 5.62 1.24 8.95
C TYR A 84 6.81 0.31 8.67
N GLY A 85 7.23 0.23 7.40
CA GLY A 85 8.48 -0.45 7.01
C GLY A 85 9.66 0.51 6.97
N ASP A 86 10.88 0.06 7.30
CA ASP A 86 12.06 0.94 7.35
C ASP A 86 12.40 1.62 6.02
N TRP A 87 12.19 0.91 4.90
CA TRP A 87 12.42 1.45 3.55
C TRP A 87 11.50 2.62 3.19
N VAL A 88 10.38 2.78 3.91
CA VAL A 88 9.36 3.79 3.66
C VAL A 88 9.77 5.14 4.26
N LEU A 89 10.42 5.12 5.43
CA LEU A 89 10.70 6.29 6.27
C LEU A 89 12.20 6.45 6.56
N MET A 90 13.01 6.64 5.52
CA MET A 90 14.47 6.78 5.66
C MET A 90 14.90 8.17 6.18
N ASP A 91 14.15 9.23 5.81
CA ASP A 91 14.42 10.61 6.18
C ASP A 91 13.26 11.18 7.03
N LEU A 92 13.26 10.84 8.32
CA LEU A 92 12.31 11.39 9.29
C LEU A 92 12.69 12.84 9.68
N PRO A 93 11.70 13.74 9.89
CA PRO A 93 10.25 13.53 9.77
C PRO A 93 9.68 13.78 8.35
N GLN A 94 10.53 14.08 7.36
CA GLN A 94 10.10 14.56 6.04
C GLN A 94 9.33 13.50 5.27
N ASP A 95 9.79 12.26 5.29
CA ASP A 95 9.15 11.14 4.59
C ASP A 95 7.76 10.85 5.17
N PHE A 96 7.64 10.84 6.51
CA PHE A 96 6.37 10.64 7.19
C PHE A 96 5.36 11.73 6.84
N LYS A 97 5.79 13.01 6.91
CA LYS A 97 4.95 14.16 6.52
C LYS A 97 4.51 14.08 5.06
N ARG A 98 5.41 13.64 4.16
CA ARG A 98 5.14 13.52 2.73
C ARG A 98 4.10 12.43 2.45
N ILE A 99 4.30 11.23 2.95
CA ILE A 99 3.38 10.11 2.74
C ILE A 99 2.02 10.40 3.36
N LYS A 100 1.98 10.92 4.59
CA LYS A 100 0.71 11.30 5.25
C LYS A 100 -0.08 12.32 4.42
N LYS A 101 0.61 13.30 3.82
CA LYS A 101 -0.02 14.28 2.91
C LYS A 101 -0.59 13.62 1.66
N LEU A 102 0.12 12.69 1.03
CA LEU A 102 -0.36 11.98 -0.17
C LEU A 102 -1.60 11.12 0.11
N GLN A 103 -1.71 10.61 1.34
CA GLN A 103 -2.77 9.71 1.80
C GLN A 103 -3.99 10.42 2.44
N HIS A 104 -3.95 11.74 2.67
CA HIS A 104 -4.84 12.48 3.59
C HIS A 104 -6.36 12.27 3.39
N ASN A 105 -6.84 12.01 2.18
CA ASN A 105 -8.26 11.82 1.86
C ASN A 105 -8.50 10.53 1.06
N ARG A 106 -7.86 9.43 1.48
CA ARG A 106 -7.93 8.15 0.77
C ARG A 106 -8.19 7.00 1.73
N LEU A 107 -9.32 6.33 1.54
CA LEU A 107 -9.62 5.08 2.22
C LEU A 107 -8.60 4.00 1.85
N TYR A 108 -8.43 3.04 2.77
CA TYR A 108 -7.66 1.85 2.50
C TYR A 108 -8.39 0.98 1.50
N TYR A 109 -7.66 0.52 0.48
CA TYR A 109 -8.10 -0.63 -0.28
C TYR A 109 -7.72 -1.90 0.49
N VAL A 110 -8.72 -2.68 0.87
CA VAL A 110 -8.56 -3.96 1.56
C VAL A 110 -9.05 -5.06 0.61
N PRO A 111 -8.17 -5.90 0.04
CA PRO A 111 -8.58 -7.07 -0.72
C PRO A 111 -8.92 -8.26 0.20
N GLU A 112 -9.53 -9.27 -0.40
CA GLU A 112 -9.78 -10.57 0.20
C GLU A 112 -8.53 -11.13 0.89
N LYS A 113 -8.73 -11.80 2.02
CA LYS A 113 -7.65 -12.27 2.90
C LYS A 113 -6.50 -12.98 2.18
N ASP A 114 -6.80 -13.91 1.27
CA ASP A 114 -5.77 -14.67 0.56
C ASP A 114 -4.93 -13.79 -0.38
N GLU A 115 -5.56 -12.78 -1.00
CA GLU A 115 -4.86 -11.80 -1.83
C GLU A 115 -4.06 -10.83 -0.96
N PHE A 116 -4.63 -10.39 0.17
CA PHE A 116 -3.94 -9.53 1.12
C PHE A 116 -2.66 -10.19 1.63
N LEU A 117 -2.73 -11.45 2.06
CA LEU A 117 -1.60 -12.20 2.61
C LEU A 117 -0.53 -12.59 1.59
N ARG A 118 -0.81 -12.55 0.27
CA ARG A 118 0.25 -12.68 -0.74
C ARG A 118 1.26 -11.54 -0.68
N ARG A 119 0.82 -10.38 -0.20
CA ARG A 119 1.62 -9.16 -0.08
C ARG A 119 2.53 -9.15 1.13
N GLU A 120 2.51 -10.19 1.96
CA GLU A 120 3.61 -10.46 2.90
C GLU A 120 4.95 -10.53 2.16
N ASN A 121 4.96 -11.11 0.96
CA ASN A 121 6.12 -11.07 0.08
C ASN A 121 6.24 -9.68 -0.56
N GLU A 122 7.28 -8.94 -0.22
CA GLU A 122 7.59 -7.61 -0.77
C GLU A 122 7.75 -7.63 -2.31
N TRP A 123 8.13 -8.78 -2.89
CA TRP A 123 8.29 -8.97 -4.33
C TRP A 123 6.99 -9.40 -5.03
N TYR A 124 5.88 -9.51 -4.30
CA TYR A 124 4.60 -9.83 -4.90
C TYR A 124 4.07 -8.65 -5.72
N TYR A 125 3.68 -8.94 -6.96
CA TYR A 125 2.99 -8.02 -7.84
C TYR A 125 1.78 -8.70 -8.46
N GLU A 126 0.77 -7.91 -8.80
CA GLU A 126 -0.40 -8.42 -9.51
C GLU A 126 -0.09 -8.59 -10.99
N ARG A 127 -0.33 -9.79 -11.51
CA ARG A 127 -0.18 -10.09 -12.94
C ARG A 127 -1.33 -9.46 -13.71
N THR A 128 -1.02 -8.35 -14.37
CA THR A 128 -1.92 -7.66 -15.30
C THR A 128 -1.46 -7.91 -16.74
N THR A 129 -2.35 -7.66 -17.71
CA THR A 129 -1.98 -7.70 -19.13
C THR A 129 -0.77 -6.81 -19.41
N ALA A 130 -0.69 -5.62 -18.81
CA ALA A 130 0.44 -4.71 -19.00
C ALA A 130 1.75 -5.25 -18.44
N THR A 131 1.74 -5.91 -17.27
CA THR A 131 2.95 -6.54 -16.73
C THR A 131 3.43 -7.71 -17.58
N GLU A 132 2.52 -8.48 -18.18
CA GLU A 132 2.89 -9.59 -19.07
C GLU A 132 3.41 -9.09 -20.42
N GLU A 133 2.82 -8.02 -20.97
CA GLU A 133 3.32 -7.37 -22.17
C GLU A 133 4.73 -6.79 -21.95
N TYR A 134 4.99 -6.18 -20.79
CA TYR A 134 6.33 -5.69 -20.47
C TYR A 134 7.35 -6.83 -20.34
N ARG A 135 6.98 -7.95 -19.71
CA ARG A 135 7.83 -9.16 -19.65
C ARG A 135 8.14 -9.70 -21.04
N GLN A 136 7.14 -9.72 -21.93
CA GLN A 136 7.33 -10.16 -23.31
C GLN A 136 8.24 -9.20 -24.07
N TYR A 137 8.06 -7.89 -23.89
CA TYR A 137 8.93 -6.87 -24.46
C TYR A 137 10.40 -7.06 -24.04
N LEU A 138 10.67 -7.35 -22.77
CA LEU A 138 12.03 -7.62 -22.28
C LEU A 138 12.66 -8.82 -22.99
N LYS A 139 11.89 -9.90 -23.18
CA LYS A 139 12.31 -11.12 -23.89
C LYS A 139 12.62 -10.84 -25.37
N ASP A 140 11.71 -10.16 -26.05
CA ASP A 140 11.81 -9.91 -27.50
C ASP A 140 12.94 -8.93 -27.83
N SER A 141 13.14 -7.91 -26.97
CA SER A 141 14.18 -6.90 -27.16
C SER A 141 15.57 -7.37 -26.73
N ASN A 142 15.66 -8.41 -25.87
CA ASN A 142 16.93 -8.91 -25.34
C ASN A 142 17.00 -10.46 -25.37
N PRO A 143 16.93 -11.10 -26.55
CA PRO A 143 16.79 -12.56 -26.68
C PRO A 143 18.01 -13.37 -26.20
N GLY A 144 19.13 -12.71 -25.89
CA GLY A 144 20.34 -13.34 -25.37
C GLY A 144 20.45 -13.38 -23.84
N LEU A 145 19.50 -12.81 -23.11
CA LEU A 145 19.50 -12.78 -21.65
C LEU A 145 18.80 -14.00 -21.06
N SER A 146 19.27 -14.45 -19.88
CA SER A 146 18.61 -15.52 -19.13
C SER A 146 17.33 -15.02 -18.46
N ASP A 147 16.44 -15.94 -18.10
CA ASP A 147 15.21 -15.63 -17.37
C ASP A 147 15.49 -14.85 -16.08
N ASP A 148 16.52 -15.20 -15.31
CA ASP A 148 16.91 -14.47 -14.09
C ASP A 148 17.25 -12.99 -14.36
N ARG A 149 17.92 -12.69 -15.48
CA ARG A 149 18.26 -11.32 -15.86
C ARG A 149 17.02 -10.55 -16.30
N LEU A 150 16.09 -11.22 -16.99
CA LEU A 150 14.80 -10.65 -17.39
C LEU A 150 13.94 -10.33 -16.16
N GLU A 151 13.94 -11.19 -15.14
CA GLU A 151 13.30 -10.92 -13.85
C GLU A 151 13.94 -9.73 -13.13
N GLU A 152 15.27 -9.66 -13.08
CA GLU A 152 15.99 -8.51 -12.50
C GLU A 152 15.57 -7.18 -13.14
N ALA A 153 15.50 -7.12 -14.47
CA ALA A 153 15.01 -5.94 -15.18
C ALA A 153 13.53 -5.63 -14.92
N PHE A 154 12.70 -6.66 -14.82
CA PHE A 154 11.29 -6.48 -14.50
C PHE A 154 11.10 -5.83 -13.13
N PHE A 155 11.81 -6.32 -12.12
CA PHE A 155 11.74 -5.78 -10.76
C PHE A 155 12.42 -4.42 -10.62
N GLU A 156 13.49 -4.14 -11.37
CA GLU A 156 14.07 -2.80 -11.43
C GLU A 156 13.04 -1.79 -11.95
N ALA A 157 12.31 -2.11 -13.02
CA ALA A 157 11.27 -1.23 -13.54
C ALA A 157 10.12 -1.04 -12.55
N LEU A 158 9.63 -2.12 -11.91
CA LEU A 158 8.63 -2.01 -10.84
C LEU A 158 9.11 -1.08 -9.73
N THR A 159 10.34 -1.26 -9.25
CA THR A 159 10.93 -0.44 -8.18
C THR A 159 10.96 1.04 -8.54
N GLN A 160 11.33 1.38 -9.78
CA GLN A 160 11.28 2.76 -10.25
C GLN A 160 9.84 3.30 -10.31
N LEU A 161 8.88 2.51 -10.79
CA LEU A 161 7.47 2.93 -10.84
C LEU A 161 6.87 3.15 -9.44
N HIS A 162 7.23 2.33 -8.46
CA HIS A 162 6.83 2.52 -7.06
C HIS A 162 7.34 3.85 -6.46
N SER A 163 8.38 4.46 -7.03
CA SER A 163 8.87 5.75 -6.54
C SER A 163 7.89 6.93 -6.70
N VAL A 164 6.79 6.76 -7.45
CA VAL A 164 5.66 7.69 -7.44
C VAL A 164 5.03 7.78 -6.04
N SER A 165 4.97 6.67 -5.30
CA SER A 165 4.48 6.67 -3.91
C SER A 165 5.33 7.52 -2.97
N TYR A 166 6.58 7.73 -3.33
CA TYR A 166 7.53 8.52 -2.54
C TYR A 166 7.70 9.94 -3.06
N GLY A 167 6.80 10.39 -3.94
CA GLY A 167 6.67 11.79 -4.36
C GLY A 167 7.38 12.17 -5.65
N LYS A 168 7.98 11.20 -6.38
CA LYS A 168 8.42 11.44 -7.75
C LYS A 168 7.22 11.60 -8.67
N THR A 169 7.38 12.40 -9.72
CA THR A 169 6.38 12.50 -10.79
C THR A 169 6.41 11.25 -11.66
N VAL A 170 5.28 10.94 -12.30
CA VAL A 170 5.17 9.83 -13.27
C VAL A 170 6.28 9.90 -14.32
N GLU A 171 6.50 11.07 -14.91
CA GLU A 171 7.51 11.25 -15.95
C GLU A 171 8.94 11.07 -15.42
N GLU A 172 9.25 11.52 -14.20
CA GLU A 172 10.56 11.24 -13.60
C GLU A 172 10.80 9.75 -13.42
N THR A 173 9.78 9.00 -12.95
CA THR A 173 9.91 7.55 -12.75
C THR A 173 10.07 6.78 -14.06
N ILE A 174 9.24 7.08 -15.06
CA ILE A 174 9.27 6.43 -16.37
C ILE A 174 10.58 6.72 -17.10
N ASN A 175 11.05 7.97 -17.07
CA ASN A 175 12.30 8.34 -17.74
C ASN A 175 13.55 7.81 -17.03
N ALA A 176 13.44 7.35 -15.78
CA ALA A 176 14.53 6.69 -15.07
C ALA A 176 14.74 5.24 -15.52
N VAL A 177 13.66 4.53 -15.89
CA VAL A 177 13.72 3.08 -16.20
C VAL A 177 14.70 2.75 -17.33
N PRO A 178 14.70 3.39 -18.52
CA PRO A 178 15.65 3.06 -19.58
C PRO A 178 17.11 3.20 -19.13
N ARG A 179 17.39 4.20 -18.28
CA ARG A 179 18.73 4.40 -17.70
C ARG A 179 19.08 3.28 -16.73
N SER A 180 18.18 2.93 -15.81
CA SER A 180 18.38 1.82 -14.88
C SER A 180 18.62 0.49 -15.60
N LEU A 181 17.81 0.18 -16.62
CA LEU A 181 17.96 -1.02 -17.45
C LEU A 181 19.35 -1.08 -18.11
N ARG A 182 19.83 0.04 -18.68
CA ARG A 182 21.18 0.12 -19.25
C ARG A 182 22.29 -0.16 -18.23
N LEU A 183 22.12 0.29 -16.98
CA LEU A 183 23.10 0.03 -15.92
C LEU A 183 23.19 -1.46 -15.55
N ILE A 184 22.09 -2.19 -15.67
CA ILE A 184 22.05 -3.65 -15.47
C ILE A 184 22.21 -4.43 -16.80
N GLY A 185 22.80 -3.80 -17.82
CA GLY A 185 23.23 -4.49 -19.06
C GLY A 185 22.11 -4.79 -20.06
N PHE A 186 20.96 -4.15 -19.95
CA PHE A 186 19.90 -4.23 -20.96
C PHE A 186 20.12 -3.20 -22.06
N THR A 187 19.85 -3.60 -23.30
CA THR A 187 19.89 -2.68 -24.44
C THR A 187 18.50 -2.12 -24.68
N VAL A 188 18.41 -0.78 -24.72
CA VAL A 188 17.20 -0.06 -25.13
C VAL A 188 17.65 0.93 -26.20
N THR A 189 17.20 0.73 -27.45
CA THR A 189 17.45 1.68 -28.55
C THR A 189 16.55 2.90 -28.41
N ASP A 190 16.91 4.01 -29.06
CA ASP A 190 16.09 5.23 -29.00
C ASP A 190 14.67 5.01 -29.56
N GLU A 191 14.52 4.20 -30.61
CA GLU A 191 13.21 3.83 -31.18
C GLU A 191 12.37 2.98 -30.20
N GLN A 192 13.03 2.15 -29.39
CA GLN A 192 12.41 1.31 -28.38
C GLN A 192 12.04 2.10 -27.10
N GLU A 193 12.66 3.27 -26.85
CA GLU A 193 12.38 4.05 -25.64
C GLU A 193 10.94 4.57 -25.61
N ASP A 194 10.38 5.02 -26.73
CA ASP A 194 9.00 5.54 -26.75
C ASP A 194 7.97 4.43 -26.48
N GLU A 195 8.13 3.27 -27.15
CA GLU A 195 7.29 2.09 -26.89
C GLU A 195 7.41 1.61 -25.44
N LEU A 196 8.64 1.57 -24.91
CA LEU A 196 8.90 1.22 -23.52
C LEU A 196 8.19 2.18 -22.56
N ARG A 197 8.26 3.50 -22.79
CA ARG A 197 7.60 4.48 -21.93
C ARG A 197 6.08 4.29 -21.92
N ASP A 198 5.47 3.97 -23.05
CA ASP A 198 4.04 3.69 -23.13
C ASP A 198 3.65 2.38 -22.43
N LEU A 199 4.48 1.34 -22.54
CA LEU A 199 4.33 0.11 -21.75
C LEU A 199 4.41 0.40 -20.24
N LEU A 200 5.39 1.21 -19.81
CA LEU A 200 5.59 1.57 -18.41
C LEU A 200 4.43 2.39 -17.84
N ARG A 201 3.80 3.28 -18.62
CA ARG A 201 2.57 3.99 -18.19
C ARG A 201 1.43 3.01 -17.91
N ARG A 202 1.23 2.03 -18.80
CA ARG A 202 0.18 1.02 -18.63
C ARG A 202 0.49 0.05 -17.51
N MET A 203 1.77 -0.25 -17.30
CA MET A 203 2.21 -1.06 -16.16
C MET A 203 1.98 -0.32 -14.85
N LEU A 204 2.31 0.97 -14.77
CA LEU A 204 2.04 1.81 -13.59
C LEU A 204 0.57 1.77 -13.21
N ASP A 205 -0.36 1.87 -14.18
CA ASP A 205 -1.81 1.75 -13.96
C ASP A 205 -2.25 0.43 -13.29
N GLY A 206 -1.45 -0.62 -13.43
CA GLY A 206 -1.70 -1.92 -12.79
C GLY A 206 -1.00 -2.11 -11.44
N THR A 207 -0.18 -1.16 -11.02
CA THR A 207 0.58 -1.26 -9.76
C THR A 207 -0.15 -0.58 -8.61
N ARG A 208 -0.17 -1.24 -7.45
CA ARG A 208 -0.65 -0.64 -6.20
C ARG A 208 0.38 0.32 -5.66
N GLN A 209 -0.11 1.40 -5.06
CA GLN A 209 0.73 2.48 -4.57
C GLN A 209 0.41 2.76 -3.09
N GLU A 210 1.44 2.78 -2.28
CA GLU A 210 1.41 3.07 -0.84
C GLU A 210 0.83 4.47 -0.60
N ALA A 211 1.23 5.46 -1.42
CA ALA A 211 0.67 6.81 -1.39
C ALA A 211 -0.83 6.86 -1.68
N LEU A 212 -1.37 5.83 -2.34
CA LEU A 212 -2.77 5.67 -2.66
C LEU A 212 -3.48 4.68 -1.73
N ARG A 213 -2.87 4.32 -0.60
CA ARG A 213 -3.41 3.38 0.40
C ARG A 213 -3.75 2.02 -0.22
N GLY A 214 -2.82 1.49 -1.01
CA GLY A 214 -2.97 0.20 -1.68
C GLY A 214 -3.93 0.21 -2.86
N LYS A 215 -4.43 1.36 -3.29
CA LYS A 215 -5.15 1.46 -4.57
C LYS A 215 -4.17 1.32 -5.74
N MET A 216 -4.65 0.73 -6.83
CA MET A 216 -3.95 0.79 -8.11
C MET A 216 -3.81 2.25 -8.55
N TYR A 217 -2.66 2.58 -9.13
CA TYR A 217 -2.51 3.85 -9.82
C TYR A 217 -3.51 3.91 -10.99
N LYS A 218 -3.99 5.11 -11.32
CA LYS A 218 -4.86 5.30 -12.48
C LYS A 218 -4.45 6.54 -13.25
N TYR A 219 -3.77 6.34 -14.35
CA TYR A 219 -3.56 7.36 -15.37
C TYR A 219 -4.86 7.65 -16.12
N HIS A 220 -5.73 6.65 -16.30
CA HIS A 220 -7.04 6.77 -16.94
C HIS A 220 -8.15 7.19 -15.96
N LYS A 221 -8.88 8.27 -16.30
CA LYS A 221 -9.75 9.08 -15.40
C LYS A 221 -11.13 8.47 -15.06
N LEU A 222 -11.29 7.16 -14.96
CA LEU A 222 -12.56 6.59 -14.48
C LEU A 222 -12.49 6.36 -12.96
N PRO A 223 -13.37 6.98 -12.15
CA PRO A 223 -13.38 6.78 -10.71
C PRO A 223 -13.74 5.34 -10.36
N THR A 224 -13.01 4.74 -9.41
CA THR A 224 -13.37 3.49 -8.73
C THR A 224 -14.57 3.70 -7.82
N THR A 225 -15.23 2.59 -7.47
CA THR A 225 -16.16 2.51 -6.34
C THR A 225 -15.62 3.20 -5.08
N LEU A 226 -14.36 2.95 -4.70
CA LEU A 226 -13.77 3.54 -3.50
C LEU A 226 -13.62 5.07 -3.64
N GLU A 227 -13.21 5.56 -4.82
CA GLU A 227 -13.11 7.00 -5.08
C GLU A 227 -14.48 7.69 -5.04
N ILE A 228 -15.53 7.04 -5.54
CA ILE A 228 -16.90 7.57 -5.43
C ILE A 228 -17.31 7.66 -3.96
N ILE A 229 -17.03 6.64 -3.15
CA ILE A 229 -17.31 6.66 -1.70
C ILE A 229 -16.53 7.80 -1.01
N GLU A 230 -15.25 7.99 -1.35
CA GLU A 230 -14.41 9.06 -0.83
C GLU A 230 -14.95 10.46 -1.15
N THR A 231 -15.53 10.65 -2.34
CA THR A 231 -15.98 11.99 -2.79
C THR A 231 -17.44 12.28 -2.49
N GLU A 232 -18.30 11.26 -2.50
CA GLU A 232 -19.76 11.42 -2.45
C GLU A 232 -20.40 10.74 -1.24
N GLY A 233 -19.76 9.70 -0.69
CA GLY A 233 -20.30 8.87 0.39
C GLY A 233 -19.92 9.31 1.81
N LEU A 234 -18.76 9.98 1.95
CA LEU A 234 -18.18 10.31 3.25
C LEU A 234 -17.74 11.78 3.34
N THR A 235 -17.80 12.34 4.54
CA THR A 235 -17.18 13.64 4.82
C THR A 235 -15.67 13.47 5.02
N PRO A 236 -14.85 14.51 4.75
CA PRO A 236 -13.42 14.48 5.05
C PRO A 236 -13.11 14.15 6.52
N GLU A 237 -13.98 14.57 7.45
CA GLU A 237 -13.87 14.24 8.87
C GLU A 237 -14.04 12.72 9.11
N ASN A 238 -15.06 12.10 8.52
CA ASN A 238 -15.27 10.65 8.64
C ASN A 238 -14.11 9.87 8.03
N ILE A 239 -13.60 10.30 6.88
CA ILE A 239 -12.43 9.72 6.23
C ILE A 239 -11.21 9.79 7.17
N SER A 240 -10.93 10.95 7.77
CA SER A 240 -9.84 11.11 8.74
C SER A 240 -10.00 10.22 9.98
N ARG A 241 -11.22 10.07 10.49
CA ARG A 241 -11.53 9.19 11.63
C ARG A 241 -11.37 7.71 11.28
N ILE A 242 -11.75 7.30 10.07
CA ILE A 242 -11.47 5.95 9.58
C ILE A 242 -9.96 5.74 9.46
N HIS A 243 -9.23 6.70 8.90
CA HIS A 243 -7.79 6.58 8.69
C HIS A 243 -7.03 6.31 9.97
N SER A 244 -7.34 7.06 11.02
CA SER A 244 -6.78 6.91 12.37
C SER A 244 -7.26 5.65 13.09
N GLY A 245 -8.25 4.94 12.54
CA GLY A 245 -8.94 3.83 13.18
C GLY A 245 -9.88 4.26 14.30
N LYS A 246 -10.08 5.57 14.54
CA LYS A 246 -10.98 6.08 15.60
C LYS A 246 -12.43 5.64 15.42
N ILE A 247 -12.81 5.29 14.20
CA ILE A 247 -14.04 4.57 13.88
C ILE A 247 -13.71 3.48 12.87
N ASP A 248 -14.46 2.39 12.92
CA ASP A 248 -14.49 1.46 11.81
C ASP A 248 -15.34 2.03 10.65
N ALA A 249 -14.93 1.78 9.40
CA ALA A 249 -15.71 2.18 8.24
C ALA A 249 -17.12 1.55 8.23
N MET A 250 -17.25 0.33 8.76
CA MET A 250 -18.51 -0.40 8.89
C MET A 250 -19.50 0.27 9.83
N GLU A 251 -19.04 1.04 10.82
CA GLU A 251 -19.93 1.80 11.72
C GLU A 251 -20.70 2.91 11.00
N LEU A 252 -20.22 3.36 9.84
CA LEU A 252 -20.88 4.39 9.05
C LEU A 252 -21.88 3.83 8.05
N VAL A 253 -21.84 2.54 7.74
CA VAL A 253 -22.73 1.90 6.75
C VAL A 253 -24.21 2.21 7.02
N PRO A 254 -24.75 2.06 8.25
CA PRO A 254 -26.16 2.38 8.51
C PRO A 254 -26.52 3.85 8.25
N GLN A 255 -25.57 4.77 8.49
CA GLN A 255 -25.80 6.21 8.28
C GLN A 255 -25.78 6.58 6.80
N ILE A 256 -24.90 5.95 6.02
CA ILE A 256 -24.80 6.12 4.57
C ILE A 256 -26.02 5.49 3.90
N GLU A 257 -26.46 4.32 4.36
CA GLU A 257 -27.56 3.56 3.76
C GLU A 257 -28.86 4.36 3.70
N LEU A 258 -29.13 5.18 4.72
CA LEU A 258 -30.28 6.07 4.78
C LEU A 258 -30.32 7.13 3.68
N LYS A 259 -29.17 7.49 3.10
CA LYS A 259 -29.03 8.57 2.10
C LYS A 259 -28.64 8.04 0.73
N GLN A 260 -27.78 7.02 0.68
CA GLN A 260 -27.12 6.47 -0.49
C GLN A 260 -26.94 4.94 -0.31
N PRO A 261 -28.01 4.15 -0.40
CA PRO A 261 -27.99 2.70 -0.12
C PRO A 261 -26.99 1.95 -1.01
N ASP A 262 -26.85 2.35 -2.28
CA ASP A 262 -25.89 1.74 -3.20
C ASP A 262 -24.44 1.96 -2.74
N LEU A 263 -24.11 3.13 -2.20
CA LEU A 263 -22.76 3.42 -1.68
C LEU A 263 -22.49 2.72 -0.35
N ALA A 264 -23.51 2.57 0.51
CA ALA A 264 -23.40 1.82 1.74
C ALA A 264 -23.11 0.33 1.47
N GLN A 265 -23.81 -0.26 0.51
CA GLN A 265 -23.57 -1.64 0.08
C GLN A 265 -22.15 -1.82 -0.50
N GLN A 266 -21.68 -0.84 -1.27
CA GLN A 266 -20.32 -0.85 -1.81
C GLN A 266 -19.26 -0.75 -0.70
N LEU A 267 -19.44 0.13 0.29
CA LEU A 267 -18.54 0.24 1.43
C LEU A 267 -18.49 -1.06 2.23
N ALA A 268 -19.65 -1.66 2.52
CA ALA A 268 -19.73 -2.95 3.19
C ALA A 268 -18.99 -4.05 2.41
N THR A 269 -19.15 -4.10 1.09
CA THR A 269 -18.49 -5.08 0.23
C THR A 269 -16.95 -4.96 0.25
N ILE A 270 -16.42 -3.75 0.46
CA ILE A 270 -14.97 -3.51 0.51
C ILE A 270 -14.39 -3.93 1.87
N TYR A 271 -15.14 -3.78 2.96
CA TYR A 271 -14.63 -3.97 4.33
C TYR A 271 -15.12 -5.25 5.04
N GLN A 272 -16.09 -6.00 4.48
CA GLN A 272 -16.59 -7.28 5.04
C GLN A 272 -15.96 -8.55 4.41
N GLN A 273 -14.80 -8.43 3.76
CA GLN A 273 -14.13 -9.54 3.07
C GLN A 273 -13.40 -10.47 4.03
#